data_AF-A0A544YEU3-F1
#
_entry.id   AF-A0A544YEU3-F1
#
_cell.length_a   1.000
_cell.length_b   1.000
_cell.length_c   1.000
_cell.angle_alpha   90.00
_cell.angle_beta   90.00
_cell.angle_gamma   90.00
#
_symmetry.space_group_name_H-M   'P 1'
#
loop_
_entity.id
_entity.type
_entity.pdbx_description
1 polymer ?
#
loop_
_entity_poly.entity_id
_entity_poly.type
_entity_poly.pdbx_seq_one_letter_code
_entity_poly.pdbx_strand_id
1 'polypeptide(L)'
;MTDPLTGLSTERSEIDTEHGERDTELYAEQGELYAEQGELYTEQGELYTEQSDPRYREIDRLPTEEIARLMNAADATVPGAVARAIPAVSAAIDAIAGRMARGGRLFYVGAGTSGRLGVLDASECPPTFGTDPELVQGVIAGGEAALTRSVEGAEDDRDGGAAAVADRGLGPLDSLVGISASGRAPFVLGALDAAAGRGALTVSLSCNPGSPLSERAEHPIEVVVGPEVVAGSTRLKAGTAQKLVLNMISTIVMIRLGRTYGNAMIEVSAVNEKLARRATRMVGDITGAGAAAARGALEAADWNVKVAVLMIERDLGPDGARALLKANGDRLEAARRAGGAA
;
A
#
# COMPACT_ATOMS: atom_id res chain seq x y z
N MET A 1 -17.75 10.12 -49.11
CA MET A 1 -17.40 10.89 -47.90
C MET A 1 -15.90 10.99 -47.87
N THR A 2 -15.42 12.19 -48.17
CA THR A 2 -14.03 12.59 -48.33
C THR A 2 -13.39 12.81 -46.96
N ASP A 3 -12.25 12.17 -46.75
CA ASP A 3 -11.32 12.36 -45.64
C ASP A 3 -10.61 13.73 -45.79
N PRO A 4 -10.71 14.66 -44.82
CA PRO A 4 -10.15 16.00 -44.98
C PRO A 4 -8.93 16.19 -44.08
N LEU A 5 -7.75 15.63 -44.41
CA LEU A 5 -6.49 16.02 -43.75
C LEU A 5 -5.22 15.88 -44.63
N THR A 6 -5.34 16.13 -45.94
CA THR A 6 -4.17 16.36 -46.80
C THR A 6 -4.05 17.83 -47.19
N GLY A 7 -3.11 18.55 -46.57
CA GLY A 7 -2.69 19.86 -47.05
C GLY A 7 -1.99 20.69 -45.97
N LEU A 8 -0.67 20.84 -46.12
CA LEU A 8 0.26 21.89 -45.67
C LEU A 8 1.60 21.19 -45.33
N SER A 9 2.39 20.85 -46.36
CA SER A 9 3.41 21.70 -47.00
C SER A 9 4.51 22.12 -46.03
N THR A 10 5.67 21.50 -46.25
CA THR A 10 6.96 21.67 -45.61
C THR A 10 7.56 23.05 -45.87
N GLU A 11 7.77 23.83 -44.81
CA GLU A 11 8.88 24.79 -44.75
C GLU A 11 9.73 24.44 -43.53
N ARG A 12 10.98 24.07 -43.80
CA ARG A 12 12.02 23.86 -42.80
C ARG A 12 12.50 25.22 -42.31
N SER A 13 12.38 25.50 -41.02
CA SER A 13 13.25 26.48 -40.36
C SER A 13 14.21 25.74 -39.44
N GLU A 14 15.48 25.79 -39.80
CA GLU A 14 16.63 25.42 -38.96
C GLU A 14 16.69 26.37 -37.75
N ILE A 15 16.29 25.90 -36.57
CA ILE A 15 16.66 26.51 -35.28
C ILE A 15 16.85 25.36 -34.26
N ASP A 16 18.09 25.22 -33.81
CA ASP A 16 18.60 24.49 -32.64
C ASP A 16 18.16 23.03 -32.40
N THR A 17 18.84 22.12 -33.11
CA THR A 17 19.06 20.74 -32.66
C THR A 17 20.34 20.64 -31.84
N GLU A 18 20.29 21.10 -30.60
CA GLU A 18 21.13 20.64 -29.48
C GLU A 18 20.23 20.72 -28.24
N HIS A 19 20.19 19.69 -27.38
CA HIS A 19 19.27 19.47 -26.22
C HIS A 19 18.12 18.48 -26.45
N GLY A 20 18.44 17.34 -27.06
CA GLY A 20 17.51 16.21 -27.10
C GLY A 20 18.27 14.90 -27.20
N GLU A 21 19.00 14.54 -26.13
CA GLU A 21 19.49 13.20 -25.79
C GLU A 21 20.55 13.35 -24.70
N ARG A 22 20.11 13.36 -23.43
CA ARG A 22 20.87 13.07 -22.20
C ARG A 22 19.99 13.46 -21.02
N ASP A 23 19.17 12.54 -20.52
CA ASP A 23 18.60 12.60 -19.17
C ASP A 23 17.95 11.24 -18.85
N THR A 24 18.80 10.21 -18.73
CA THR A 24 18.43 8.92 -18.10
C THR A 24 19.59 8.29 -17.30
N GLU A 25 20.71 9.00 -17.11
CA GLU A 25 21.83 8.56 -16.29
C GLU A 25 22.35 9.76 -15.49
N LEU A 26 21.91 9.95 -14.25
CA LEU A 26 22.56 10.84 -13.27
C LEU A 26 21.90 10.72 -11.90
N TYR A 27 22.15 9.61 -11.19
CA TYR A 27 22.17 9.58 -9.72
C TYR A 27 23.09 8.43 -9.27
N ALA A 28 24.38 8.55 -9.58
CA ALA A 28 25.42 7.65 -9.05
C ALA A 28 26.81 8.29 -8.94
N GLU A 29 27.08 9.46 -9.52
CA GLU A 29 28.39 10.11 -9.42
C GLU A 29 28.29 11.43 -8.65
N GLN A 30 28.54 11.36 -7.33
CA GLN A 30 29.07 12.40 -6.41
C GLN A 30 28.56 12.18 -4.98
N GLY A 31 28.90 11.03 -4.40
CA GLY A 31 28.73 10.76 -2.98
C GLY A 31 29.35 9.41 -2.67
N GLU A 32 30.60 9.41 -2.20
CA GLU A 32 31.24 8.18 -1.74
C GLU A 32 30.46 7.66 -0.52
N LEU A 33 30.03 6.40 -0.60
CA LEU A 33 29.30 5.68 0.44
C LEU A 33 30.29 5.08 1.42
N TYR A 34 30.13 5.36 2.71
CA TYR A 34 30.93 4.74 3.77
C TYR A 34 30.02 4.01 4.76
N ALA A 35 30.46 2.83 5.21
CA ALA A 35 29.77 2.02 6.20
C ALA A 35 30.61 1.96 7.50
N GLU A 36 30.10 2.55 8.59
CA GLU A 36 30.52 2.20 9.95
C GLU A 36 29.31 1.60 10.67
N GLN A 37 29.47 0.39 11.23
CA GLN A 37 28.46 -0.28 12.06
C GLN A 37 27.07 -0.49 11.42
N GLY A 38 27.00 -0.70 10.10
CA GLY A 38 25.74 -1.01 9.40
C GLY A 38 24.99 0.22 8.87
N GLU A 39 25.46 1.44 9.14
CA GLU A 39 24.86 2.67 8.63
C GLU A 39 25.61 3.16 7.38
N LEU A 40 24.90 3.32 6.25
CA LEU A 40 25.43 3.94 5.02
C LEU A 40 25.30 5.46 5.11
N TYR A 41 26.45 6.13 5.25
CA TYR A 41 26.57 7.58 5.28
C TYR A 41 27.02 8.13 3.92
N THR A 42 26.60 9.36 3.59
CA THR A 42 27.34 10.20 2.64
C THR A 42 28.62 10.71 3.30
N GLU A 43 29.56 11.30 2.55
CA GLU A 43 30.78 11.94 3.10
C GLU A 43 30.53 12.93 4.28
N GLN A 44 29.28 13.39 4.46
CA GLN A 44 28.87 14.34 5.51
C GLN A 44 28.11 13.71 6.69
N GLY A 45 27.84 12.40 6.68
CA GLY A 45 27.18 11.72 7.81
C GLY A 45 25.66 11.93 7.93
N GLU A 46 25.00 12.51 6.92
CA GLU A 46 23.58 12.87 6.97
C GLU A 46 22.67 11.86 6.25
N LEU A 47 21.55 11.48 6.90
CA LEU A 47 20.49 10.66 6.30
C LEU A 47 19.88 11.36 5.07
N TYR A 48 19.54 10.62 4.01
CA TYR A 48 18.89 11.18 2.81
C TYR A 48 17.61 11.95 3.14
N THR A 49 16.86 11.52 4.16
CA THR A 49 15.63 12.18 4.62
C THR A 49 15.87 13.55 5.28
N GLU A 50 17.07 13.79 5.81
CA GLU A 50 17.43 15.02 6.53
C GLU A 50 18.28 15.99 5.68
N GLN A 51 18.81 15.51 4.54
CA GLN A 51 19.62 16.30 3.64
C GLN A 51 18.88 17.53 3.10
N SER A 52 19.63 18.61 2.93
CA SER A 52 19.19 19.79 2.20
C SER A 52 19.51 19.64 0.72
N ASP A 53 18.54 19.95 -0.15
CA ASP A 53 18.73 19.95 -1.59
C ASP A 53 19.09 21.36 -2.08
N PRO A 54 20.20 21.55 -2.82
CA PRO A 54 20.56 22.84 -3.39
C PRO A 54 19.46 23.45 -4.28
N ARG A 55 18.62 22.63 -4.91
CA ARG A 55 17.49 23.07 -5.75
C ARG A 55 16.42 23.83 -4.96
N TYR A 56 16.33 23.59 -3.65
CA TYR A 56 15.29 24.15 -2.78
C TYR A 56 15.81 25.18 -1.78
N ARG A 57 17.11 25.52 -1.84
CA ARG A 57 17.79 26.37 -0.84
C ARG A 57 17.14 27.74 -0.63
N GLU A 58 16.55 28.31 -1.68
CA GLU A 58 15.94 29.65 -1.68
C GLU A 58 14.43 29.59 -1.94
N ILE A 59 13.79 28.45 -1.64
CA ILE A 59 12.36 28.20 -1.92
C ILE A 59 11.44 29.23 -1.26
N ASP A 60 11.86 29.84 -0.14
CA ASP A 60 11.15 30.87 0.61
C ASP A 60 11.09 32.23 -0.11
N ARG A 61 11.92 32.43 -1.14
CA ARG A 61 11.98 33.67 -1.95
C ARG A 61 11.21 33.59 -3.26
N LEU A 62 10.72 32.41 -3.62
CA LEU A 62 10.05 32.20 -4.90
C LEU A 62 8.57 32.62 -4.81
N PRO A 63 7.97 33.04 -5.94
CA PRO A 63 6.52 33.22 -6.02
C PRO A 63 5.78 31.91 -5.69
N THR A 64 4.59 32.02 -5.10
CA THR A 64 3.79 30.86 -4.68
C THR A 64 3.56 29.82 -5.78
N GLU A 65 3.35 30.26 -7.02
CA GLU A 65 3.17 29.34 -8.16
C GLU A 65 4.45 28.51 -8.42
N GLU A 66 5.62 29.13 -8.31
CA GLU A 66 6.89 28.46 -8.55
C GLU A 66 7.21 27.45 -7.43
N ILE A 67 6.89 27.79 -6.17
CA ILE A 67 6.95 26.84 -5.04
C ILE A 67 6.06 25.62 -5.33
N ALA A 68 4.83 25.84 -5.81
CA ALA A 68 3.92 24.75 -6.14
C ALA A 68 4.42 23.87 -7.29
N ARG A 69 5.04 24.47 -8.32
CA ARG A 69 5.66 23.73 -9.44
C ARG A 69 6.84 22.89 -8.98
N LEU A 70 7.72 23.44 -8.12
CA LEU A 70 8.84 22.70 -7.54
C LEU A 70 8.37 21.51 -6.69
N MET A 71 7.36 21.72 -5.86
CA MET A 71 6.78 20.64 -5.05
C MET A 71 6.17 19.55 -5.94
N ASN A 72 5.40 19.91 -6.97
CA ASN A 72 4.82 18.92 -7.88
C ASN A 72 5.88 18.15 -8.68
N ALA A 73 6.94 18.81 -9.13
CA ALA A 73 8.07 18.16 -9.80
C ALA A 73 8.79 17.18 -8.86
N ALA A 74 8.94 17.51 -7.58
CA ALA A 74 9.49 16.61 -6.57
C ALA A 74 8.58 15.39 -6.36
N ASP A 75 7.26 15.60 -6.24
CA ASP A 75 6.27 14.53 -6.07
C ASP A 75 6.24 13.56 -7.26
N ALA A 76 6.44 14.05 -8.48
CA ALA A 76 6.47 13.24 -9.70
C ALA A 76 7.58 12.18 -9.69
N THR A 77 8.62 12.34 -8.85
CA THR A 77 9.69 11.35 -8.71
C THR A 77 9.29 10.14 -7.84
N VAL A 78 8.26 10.28 -7.00
CA VAL A 78 7.89 9.27 -5.99
C VAL A 78 7.42 7.96 -6.61
N PRO A 79 6.53 7.92 -7.63
CA PRO A 79 6.14 6.66 -8.26
C PRO A 79 7.32 5.89 -8.87
N GLY A 80 8.32 6.60 -9.41
CA GLY A 80 9.54 5.98 -9.92
C GLY A 80 10.38 5.33 -8.82
N ALA A 81 10.44 5.94 -7.63
CA ALA A 81 11.08 5.33 -6.46
C ALA A 81 10.35 4.08 -5.98
N VAL A 82 9.01 4.12 -5.91
CA VAL A 82 8.19 2.95 -5.55
C VAL A 82 8.36 1.84 -6.59
N ALA A 83 8.44 2.17 -7.87
CA ALA A 83 8.63 1.19 -8.95
C ALA A 83 9.91 0.35 -8.76
N ARG A 84 11.00 0.98 -8.31
CA ARG A 84 12.27 0.27 -8.01
C ARG A 84 12.14 -0.70 -6.83
N ALA A 85 11.23 -0.42 -5.88
CA ALA A 85 11.00 -1.25 -4.70
C ALA A 85 10.00 -2.41 -4.95
N ILE A 86 9.37 -2.50 -6.13
CA ILE A 86 8.34 -3.50 -6.43
C ILE A 86 8.76 -4.94 -6.07
N PRO A 87 9.99 -5.42 -6.37
CA PRO A 87 10.38 -6.78 -6.00
C PRO A 87 10.25 -7.04 -4.49
N ALA A 88 10.75 -6.13 -3.65
CA ALA A 88 10.66 -6.23 -2.20
C ALA A 88 9.21 -6.12 -1.70
N VAL A 89 8.46 -5.16 -2.24
CA VAL A 89 7.02 -4.98 -1.94
C VAL A 89 6.23 -6.25 -2.27
N SER A 90 6.45 -6.85 -3.44
CA SER A 90 5.75 -8.08 -3.84
C SER A 90 6.09 -9.28 -2.94
N ALA A 91 7.36 -9.42 -2.54
CA ALA A 91 7.79 -10.50 -1.65
C ALA A 91 7.12 -10.38 -0.27
N ALA A 92 7.09 -9.17 0.31
CA ALA A 92 6.39 -8.92 1.56
C ALA A 92 4.89 -9.23 1.45
N ILE A 93 4.25 -8.80 0.36
CA ILE A 93 2.83 -9.04 0.10
C ILE A 93 2.49 -10.52 0.03
N ASP A 94 3.28 -11.32 -0.69
CA ASP A 94 3.03 -12.76 -0.79
C ASP A 94 3.19 -13.45 0.57
N ALA A 95 4.16 -13.04 1.38
CA ALA A 95 4.35 -13.56 2.73
C ALA A 95 3.17 -13.18 3.67
N ILE A 96 2.74 -11.91 3.65
CA ILE A 96 1.58 -11.43 4.41
C ILE A 96 0.31 -12.17 3.98
N ALA A 97 0.03 -12.26 2.67
CA ALA A 97 -1.14 -12.95 2.15
C ALA A 97 -1.14 -14.43 2.54
N GLY A 98 0.02 -15.10 2.52
CA GLY A 98 0.16 -16.48 2.97
C GLY A 98 -0.17 -16.67 4.45
N ARG A 99 0.22 -15.73 5.33
CA ARG A 99 -0.10 -15.72 6.76
C ARG A 99 -1.59 -15.46 7.00
N MET A 100 -2.16 -14.46 6.35
CA MET A 100 -3.58 -14.12 6.47
C MET A 100 -4.51 -15.22 5.95
N ALA A 101 -4.11 -15.95 4.90
CA ALA A 101 -4.86 -17.12 4.41
C ALA A 101 -4.97 -18.24 5.45
N ARG A 102 -4.11 -18.25 6.48
CA ARG A 102 -4.16 -19.20 7.62
C ARG A 102 -4.84 -18.60 8.87
N GLY A 103 -5.47 -17.43 8.75
CA GLY A 103 -6.16 -16.75 9.84
C GLY A 103 -5.32 -15.71 10.59
N GLY A 104 -4.16 -15.33 10.06
CA GLY A 104 -3.36 -14.22 10.59
C GLY A 104 -3.96 -12.84 10.34
N ARG A 105 -3.55 -11.85 11.13
CA ARG A 105 -3.89 -10.42 10.97
C ARG A 105 -2.68 -9.62 10.48
N LEU A 106 -2.95 -8.40 9.99
CA LEU A 106 -1.93 -7.45 9.55
C LEU A 106 -1.92 -6.22 10.47
N PHE A 107 -0.74 -5.85 10.96
CA PHE A 107 -0.54 -4.69 11.81
C PHE A 107 0.42 -3.70 11.16
N TYR A 108 0.02 -2.44 11.06
CA TYR A 108 0.89 -1.32 10.73
C TYR A 108 1.32 -0.63 12.02
N VAL A 109 2.62 -0.39 12.20
CA VAL A 109 3.13 0.29 13.39
C VAL A 109 4.04 1.45 12.99
N GLY A 110 3.76 2.66 13.49
CA GLY A 110 4.55 3.84 13.19
C GLY A 110 4.36 4.97 14.20
N ALA A 111 5.16 6.02 14.06
CA ALA A 111 4.98 7.28 14.79
C ALA A 111 4.59 8.41 13.82
N GLY A 112 4.02 9.50 14.34
CA GLY A 112 3.72 10.70 13.57
C GLY A 112 2.95 10.41 12.26
N THR A 113 3.45 10.95 11.14
CA THR A 113 2.84 10.74 9.82
C THR A 113 2.79 9.28 9.41
N SER A 114 3.86 8.51 9.64
CA SER A 114 3.93 7.09 9.28
C SER A 114 2.88 6.27 10.02
N GLY A 115 2.70 6.50 11.33
CA GLY A 115 1.63 5.87 12.11
C GLY A 115 0.23 6.26 11.63
N ARG A 116 0.01 7.53 11.30
CA ARG A 116 -1.28 8.01 10.75
C ARG A 116 -1.60 7.36 9.40
N LEU A 117 -0.62 7.19 8.52
CA LEU A 117 -0.81 6.53 7.23
C LEU A 117 -1.15 5.04 7.40
N GLY A 118 -0.52 4.35 8.36
CA GLY A 118 -0.90 2.98 8.71
C GLY A 118 -2.34 2.87 9.21
N VAL A 119 -2.77 3.80 10.06
CA VAL A 119 -4.18 3.87 10.52
C VAL A 119 -5.15 4.19 9.39
N LEU A 120 -4.77 5.11 8.49
CA LEU A 120 -5.57 5.46 7.31
C LEU A 120 -5.82 4.21 6.44
N ASP A 121 -4.78 3.50 6.02
CA ASP A 121 -4.90 2.33 5.15
C ASP A 121 -5.71 1.19 5.83
N ALA A 122 -5.46 0.94 7.12
CA ALA A 122 -6.24 -0.03 7.90
C ALA A 122 -7.74 0.33 7.95
N SER A 123 -8.07 1.60 8.16
CA SER A 123 -9.47 2.07 8.25
C SER A 123 -10.25 1.93 6.94
N GLU A 124 -9.56 1.91 5.81
CA GLU A 124 -10.15 1.76 4.48
C GLU A 124 -10.40 0.29 4.12
N CYS A 125 -9.81 -0.68 4.84
CA CYS A 125 -9.99 -2.10 4.56
C CYS A 125 -11.44 -2.60 4.76
N PRO A 126 -12.12 -2.33 5.89
CA PRO A 126 -13.51 -2.75 6.09
C PRO A 126 -14.50 -2.26 5.03
N PRO A 127 -14.57 -0.95 4.69
CA PRO A 127 -15.53 -0.48 3.69
C PRO A 127 -15.19 -0.90 2.25
N THR A 128 -13.91 -1.21 1.95
CA THR A 128 -13.44 -1.57 0.60
C THR A 128 -13.57 -3.06 0.33
N PHE A 129 -13.19 -3.90 1.30
CA PHE A 129 -13.05 -5.36 1.13
C PHE A 129 -13.97 -6.17 2.04
N GLY A 130 -14.89 -5.52 2.76
CA GLY A 130 -15.84 -6.19 3.66
C GLY A 130 -15.12 -6.97 4.78
N THR A 131 -13.98 -6.47 5.25
CA THR A 131 -13.19 -7.13 6.29
C THR A 131 -13.70 -6.77 7.67
N ASP A 132 -13.47 -7.67 8.64
CA ASP A 132 -13.53 -7.32 10.05
C ASP A 132 -12.49 -6.21 10.36
N PRO A 133 -12.82 -5.17 11.15
CA PRO A 133 -11.86 -4.14 11.55
C PRO A 133 -10.61 -4.67 12.27
N GLU A 134 -10.70 -5.83 12.93
CA GLU A 134 -9.57 -6.45 13.62
C GLU A 134 -8.58 -7.13 12.66
N LEU A 135 -8.93 -7.33 11.39
CA LEU A 135 -8.11 -8.05 10.42
C LEU A 135 -6.89 -7.23 9.97
N VAL A 136 -7.04 -5.91 9.84
CA VAL A 136 -5.98 -4.97 9.48
C VAL A 136 -6.03 -3.80 10.45
N GLN A 137 -4.96 -3.58 11.21
CA GLN A 137 -4.95 -2.59 12.29
C GLN A 137 -3.78 -1.62 12.15
N GLY A 138 -4.04 -0.34 12.41
CA GLY A 138 -3.00 0.67 12.55
C GLY A 138 -2.68 0.96 14.01
N VAL A 139 -1.40 1.01 14.34
CA VAL A 139 -0.87 1.33 15.66
C VAL A 139 0.03 2.55 15.54
N ILE A 140 -0.29 3.57 16.32
CA ILE A 140 0.45 4.83 16.34
C ILE A 140 1.07 5.06 17.72
N ALA A 141 2.34 5.45 17.74
CA ALA A 141 3.02 5.90 18.94
C ALA A 141 2.25 7.07 19.60
N GLY A 142 2.02 6.99 20.90
CA GLY A 142 1.19 7.98 21.63
C GLY A 142 -0.33 7.73 21.57
N GLY A 143 -0.77 6.64 20.91
CA GLY A 143 -2.15 6.19 20.90
C GLY A 143 -3.11 7.08 20.13
N GLU A 144 -4.41 6.97 20.40
CA GLU A 144 -5.48 7.65 19.64
C GLU A 144 -5.31 9.18 19.60
N ALA A 145 -4.79 9.79 20.67
CA ALA A 145 -4.52 11.23 20.71
C ALA A 145 -3.52 11.66 19.61
N ALA A 146 -2.58 10.79 19.24
CA ALA A 146 -1.58 11.07 18.22
C ALA A 146 -2.17 11.17 16.79
N LEU A 147 -3.40 10.70 16.58
CA LEU A 147 -4.09 10.81 15.28
C LEU A 147 -4.36 12.27 14.90
N THR A 148 -4.73 13.10 15.88
CA THR A 148 -5.13 14.49 15.64
C THR A 148 -4.14 15.52 16.20
N ARG A 149 -3.21 15.09 17.05
CA ARG A 149 -2.18 15.95 17.67
C ARG A 149 -0.83 15.26 17.62
N SER A 150 0.26 16.01 17.68
CA SER A 150 1.57 15.43 17.93
C SER A 150 1.72 15.14 19.43
N VAL A 151 2.30 13.98 19.76
CA VAL A 151 2.63 13.60 21.14
C VAL A 151 4.15 13.57 21.25
N GLU A 152 4.70 14.48 22.05
CA GLU A 152 6.15 14.63 22.24
C GLU A 152 6.75 13.37 22.90
N GLY A 153 7.92 12.93 22.43
CA GLY A 153 8.64 11.77 22.96
C GLY A 153 8.02 10.40 22.66
N ALA A 154 6.83 10.33 22.06
CA ALA A 154 6.17 9.06 21.77
C ALA A 154 6.96 8.18 20.78
N GLU A 155 7.64 8.80 19.81
CA GLU A 155 8.48 8.08 18.85
C GLU A 155 9.71 7.43 19.49
N ASP A 156 10.20 8.01 20.60
CA ASP A 156 11.41 7.58 21.30
C ASP A 156 11.14 6.45 22.32
N ASP A 157 9.88 6.10 22.55
CA ASP A 157 9.46 5.07 23.51
C ASP A 157 9.55 3.65 22.92
N ARG A 158 10.76 3.07 22.95
CA ARG A 158 11.00 1.70 22.48
C ARG A 158 10.16 0.65 23.23
N ASP A 159 10.03 0.78 24.55
CA ASP A 159 9.29 -0.16 25.38
C ASP A 159 7.79 -0.07 25.11
N GLY A 160 7.27 1.13 24.86
CA GLY A 160 5.89 1.35 24.40
C GLY A 160 5.59 0.64 23.08
N GLY A 161 6.56 0.59 22.15
CA GLY A 161 6.45 -0.18 20.91
C GLY A 161 6.28 -1.68 21.16
N ALA A 162 7.11 -2.25 22.04
CA ALA A 162 7.04 -3.65 22.43
C ALA A 162 5.74 -3.97 23.20
N ALA A 163 5.30 -3.07 24.08
CA ALA A 163 4.03 -3.19 24.79
C ALA A 163 2.84 -3.20 23.83
N ALA A 164 2.82 -2.33 22.82
CA ALA A 164 1.74 -2.27 21.83
C ALA A 164 1.55 -3.58 21.06
N VAL A 165 2.63 -4.33 20.82
CA VAL A 165 2.62 -5.69 20.24
C VAL A 165 2.04 -6.70 21.23
N ALA A 166 2.43 -6.62 22.50
CA ALA A 166 1.95 -7.51 23.54
C ALA A 166 0.44 -7.35 23.81
N ASP A 167 -0.03 -6.10 23.92
CA ASP A 167 -1.42 -5.75 24.24
C ASP A 167 -2.41 -6.24 23.17
N ARG A 168 -1.97 -6.31 21.92
CA ARG A 168 -2.76 -6.80 20.77
C ARG A 168 -2.70 -8.31 20.59
N GLY A 169 -1.94 -8.99 21.44
CA GLY A 169 -1.76 -10.43 21.39
C GLY A 169 -1.19 -10.89 20.05
N LEU A 170 -0.24 -10.16 19.46
CA LEU A 170 0.40 -10.58 18.21
C LEU A 170 1.05 -11.95 18.41
N GLY A 171 0.85 -12.83 17.43
CA GLY A 171 1.33 -14.20 17.44
C GLY A 171 1.93 -14.63 16.11
N PRO A 172 2.28 -15.93 15.98
CA PRO A 172 3.09 -16.43 14.87
C PRO A 172 2.37 -16.45 13.51
N LEU A 173 1.05 -16.28 13.49
CA LEU A 173 0.30 -16.13 12.24
C LEU A 173 0.17 -14.66 11.82
N ASP A 174 0.44 -13.70 12.69
CA ASP A 174 0.28 -12.29 12.37
C ASP A 174 1.49 -11.75 11.58
N SER A 175 1.28 -10.62 10.92
CA SER A 175 2.32 -9.86 10.24
C SER A 175 2.36 -8.44 10.79
N LEU A 176 3.55 -7.91 11.04
CA LEU A 176 3.77 -6.53 11.47
C LEU A 176 4.64 -5.81 10.45
N VAL A 177 4.13 -4.68 9.96
CA VAL A 177 4.83 -3.75 9.08
C VAL A 177 5.21 -2.53 9.91
N GLY A 178 6.51 -2.40 10.21
CA GLY A 178 7.08 -1.23 10.87
C GLY A 178 7.34 -0.11 9.86
N ILE A 179 6.82 1.09 10.10
CA ILE A 179 6.86 2.22 9.16
C ILE A 179 7.61 3.39 9.81
N SER A 180 8.73 3.77 9.22
CA SER A 180 9.49 4.96 9.64
C SER A 180 10.26 5.51 8.46
N ALA A 181 10.03 6.77 8.09
CA ALA A 181 10.75 7.39 6.97
C ALA A 181 12.27 7.38 7.21
N SER A 182 12.68 7.73 8.43
CA SER A 182 14.08 7.73 8.84
C SER A 182 14.67 6.32 8.98
N GLY A 183 13.83 5.34 9.31
CA GLY A 183 14.23 3.94 9.54
C GLY A 183 14.91 3.71 10.90
N ARG A 184 14.78 4.65 11.84
CA ARG A 184 15.43 4.58 13.17
C ARG A 184 14.53 4.84 14.37
N ALA A 185 13.23 5.07 14.15
CA ALA A 185 12.25 5.38 15.20
C ALA A 185 12.24 4.31 16.32
N PRO A 186 12.65 4.62 17.56
CA PRO A 186 12.78 3.62 18.63
C PRO A 186 11.50 2.84 18.93
N PHE A 187 10.34 3.49 18.94
CA PHE A 187 9.04 2.84 19.10
C PHE A 187 8.81 1.75 18.04
N VAL A 188 9.16 2.03 16.79
CA VAL A 188 8.95 1.08 15.68
C VAL A 188 9.97 -0.07 15.75
N LEU A 189 11.22 0.23 16.10
CA LEU A 189 12.26 -0.79 16.31
C LEU A 189 11.86 -1.75 17.44
N GLY A 190 11.38 -1.23 18.57
CA GLY A 190 10.89 -2.05 19.69
C GLY A 190 9.71 -2.94 19.32
N ALA A 191 8.78 -2.42 18.51
CA ALA A 191 7.65 -3.21 18.01
C ALA A 191 8.10 -4.35 17.07
N LEU A 192 9.03 -4.09 16.14
CA LEU A 192 9.56 -5.13 15.25
C LEU A 192 10.29 -6.24 16.04
N ASP A 193 11.17 -5.85 16.96
CA ASP A 193 11.93 -6.81 17.78
C ASP A 193 10.97 -7.71 18.61
N ALA A 194 9.93 -7.10 19.21
CA ALA A 194 8.93 -7.82 19.99
C ALA A 194 8.07 -8.75 19.12
N ALA A 195 7.71 -8.33 17.91
CA ALA A 195 6.95 -9.13 16.96
C ALA A 195 7.75 -10.34 16.46
N ALA A 196 9.02 -10.13 16.11
CA ALA A 196 9.95 -11.20 15.74
C ALA A 196 10.12 -12.21 16.88
N GLY A 197 10.29 -11.75 18.12
CA GLY A 197 10.37 -12.62 19.30
C GLY A 197 9.13 -13.47 19.55
N ARG A 198 7.97 -13.08 18.99
CA ARG A 198 6.70 -13.82 19.04
C ARG A 198 6.45 -14.69 17.80
N GLY A 199 7.39 -14.72 16.86
CA GLY A 199 7.32 -15.48 15.62
C GLY A 199 6.40 -14.87 14.56
N ALA A 200 5.97 -13.61 14.74
CA ALA A 200 5.21 -12.90 13.72
C ALA A 200 6.11 -12.57 12.52
N LEU A 201 5.52 -12.48 11.32
CA LEU A 201 6.24 -12.01 10.14
C LEU A 201 6.59 -10.53 10.30
N THR A 202 7.85 -10.16 10.10
CA THR A 202 8.30 -8.76 10.19
C THR A 202 8.62 -8.16 8.83
N VAL A 203 8.04 -6.99 8.56
CA VAL A 203 8.27 -6.20 7.36
C VAL A 203 8.66 -4.79 7.80
N SER A 204 9.64 -4.18 7.13
CA SER A 204 9.96 -2.76 7.36
C SER A 204 9.63 -1.93 6.12
N LEU A 205 9.32 -0.66 6.35
CA LEU A 205 9.14 0.35 5.30
C LEU A 205 9.87 1.63 5.70
N SER A 206 10.99 1.90 5.01
CA SER A 206 11.83 3.09 5.22
C SER A 206 12.11 3.85 3.92
N CYS A 207 12.63 5.07 4.07
CA CYS A 207 13.05 5.91 2.95
C CYS A 207 14.57 6.17 2.93
N ASN A 208 15.32 5.48 3.80
CA ASN A 208 16.78 5.47 3.82
C ASN A 208 17.29 4.04 3.54
N PRO A 209 18.32 3.88 2.70
CA PRO A 209 18.90 2.58 2.44
C PRO A 209 19.67 2.05 3.66
N GLY A 210 19.69 0.73 3.84
CA GLY A 210 20.43 0.08 4.93
C GLY A 210 20.01 0.54 6.33
N SER A 211 18.73 0.87 6.53
CA SER A 211 18.30 1.46 7.80
C SER A 211 18.30 0.44 8.94
N PRO A 212 18.46 0.85 10.22
CA PRO A 212 18.31 -0.04 11.38
C PRO A 212 16.99 -0.83 11.40
N LEU A 213 15.92 -0.24 10.86
CA LEU A 213 14.63 -0.89 10.68
C LEU A 213 14.68 -2.03 9.65
N SER A 214 15.42 -1.83 8.56
CA SER A 214 15.61 -2.81 7.48
C SER A 214 16.37 -4.04 7.93
N GLU A 215 17.41 -3.86 8.74
CA GLU A 215 18.22 -4.97 9.26
C GLU A 215 17.45 -5.90 10.21
N ARG A 216 16.34 -5.42 10.80
CA ARG A 216 15.51 -6.15 11.77
C ARG A 216 14.34 -6.89 11.14
N ALA A 217 14.00 -6.60 9.88
CA ALA A 217 12.84 -7.17 9.22
C ALA A 217 13.21 -8.37 8.35
N GLU A 218 12.36 -9.39 8.33
CA GLU A 218 12.48 -10.51 7.38
C GLU A 218 12.27 -10.03 5.93
N HIS A 219 11.37 -9.07 5.73
CA HIS A 219 11.13 -8.42 4.44
C HIS A 219 11.35 -6.90 4.53
N PRO A 220 12.56 -6.40 4.23
CA PRO A 220 12.80 -4.97 4.18
C PRO A 220 12.27 -4.34 2.88
N ILE A 221 11.58 -3.20 3.00
CA ILE A 221 11.16 -2.36 1.87
C ILE A 221 11.78 -0.97 2.04
N GLU A 222 12.68 -0.61 1.12
CA GLU A 222 13.37 0.68 1.13
C GLU A 222 12.96 1.49 -0.12
N VAL A 223 12.30 2.62 0.09
CA VAL A 223 11.85 3.52 -0.97
C VAL A 223 12.60 4.84 -0.88
N VAL A 224 13.78 4.89 -1.49
CA VAL A 224 14.65 6.08 -1.49
C VAL A 224 14.07 7.15 -2.42
N VAL A 225 13.45 8.17 -1.82
CA VAL A 225 12.83 9.32 -2.50
C VAL A 225 13.75 10.55 -2.61
N GLY A 226 14.92 10.50 -1.98
CA GLY A 226 15.86 11.61 -1.88
C GLY A 226 15.39 12.77 -0.99
N PRO A 227 16.14 13.88 -0.94
CA PRO A 227 15.87 15.04 -0.08
C PRO A 227 14.49 15.66 -0.29
N GLU A 228 13.87 16.14 0.78
CA GLU A 228 12.54 16.78 0.74
C GLU A 228 12.63 18.25 0.30
N VAL A 229 11.53 18.80 -0.24
CA VAL A 229 11.46 20.24 -0.61
C VAL A 229 11.62 21.19 0.58
N VAL A 230 11.30 20.71 1.77
CA VAL A 230 11.66 21.31 3.05
C VAL A 230 12.48 20.25 3.78
N ALA A 231 13.77 20.51 4.02
CA ALA A 231 14.67 19.55 4.64
C ALA A 231 14.08 18.95 5.93
N GLY A 232 14.15 17.62 6.07
CA GLY A 232 13.57 16.87 7.20
C GLY A 232 12.04 16.73 7.19
N SER A 233 11.30 17.42 6.32
CA SER A 233 9.83 17.33 6.26
C SER A 233 9.35 16.07 5.54
N THR A 234 9.67 14.90 6.09
CA THR A 234 9.36 13.56 5.56
C THR A 234 7.86 13.25 5.46
N ARG A 235 6.98 14.12 5.97
CA ARG A 235 5.53 14.03 5.70
C ARG A 235 5.15 14.22 4.23
N LEU A 236 6.10 14.63 3.37
CA LEU A 236 5.90 14.97 1.97
C LEU A 236 6.17 13.76 1.06
N LYS A 237 7.31 13.67 0.38
CA LYS A 237 7.59 12.57 -0.57
C LYS A 237 7.68 11.22 0.14
N ALA A 238 8.36 11.14 1.28
CA ALA A 238 8.46 9.90 2.04
C ALA A 238 7.09 9.43 2.53
N GLY A 239 6.25 10.34 3.06
CA GLY A 239 4.86 10.05 3.40
C GLY A 239 4.02 9.59 2.20
N THR A 240 4.22 10.21 1.03
CA THR A 240 3.54 9.80 -0.20
C THR A 240 3.97 8.40 -0.64
N ALA A 241 5.27 8.10 -0.63
CA ALA A 241 5.80 6.78 -0.92
C ALA A 241 5.22 5.72 0.04
N GLN A 242 5.18 6.04 1.33
CA GLN A 242 4.59 5.16 2.34
C GLN A 242 3.12 4.86 2.03
N LYS A 243 2.32 5.89 1.72
CA LYS A 243 0.92 5.71 1.33
C LYS A 243 0.78 4.77 0.13
N LEU A 244 1.56 4.99 -0.92
CA LEU A 244 1.51 4.16 -2.12
C LEU A 244 1.85 2.69 -1.82
N VAL A 245 2.89 2.43 -1.03
CA VAL A 245 3.26 1.07 -0.63
C VAL A 245 2.21 0.42 0.26
N LEU A 246 1.66 1.14 1.24
CA LEU A 246 0.61 0.60 2.11
C LEU A 246 -0.65 0.22 1.32
N ASN A 247 -1.07 1.07 0.39
CA ASN A 247 -2.19 0.77 -0.50
C ASN A 247 -1.89 -0.44 -1.41
N MET A 248 -0.65 -0.62 -1.87
CA MET A 248 -0.25 -1.85 -2.58
C MET A 248 -0.36 -3.07 -1.66
N ILE A 249 0.11 -2.97 -0.41
CA ILE A 249 0.07 -4.07 0.56
C ILE A 249 -1.38 -4.50 0.81
N SER A 250 -2.22 -3.60 1.31
CA SER A 250 -3.60 -3.93 1.65
C SER A 250 -4.38 -4.42 0.44
N THR A 251 -4.32 -3.68 -0.68
CA THR A 251 -5.10 -4.02 -1.88
C THR A 251 -4.69 -5.35 -2.48
N ILE A 252 -3.39 -5.59 -2.68
CA ILE A 252 -2.91 -6.81 -3.34
C ILE A 252 -3.10 -8.01 -2.42
N VAL A 253 -2.87 -7.88 -1.10
CA VAL A 253 -3.21 -8.94 -0.14
C VAL A 253 -4.68 -9.33 -0.26
N MET A 254 -5.60 -8.35 -0.29
CA MET A 254 -7.05 -8.64 -0.40
C MET A 254 -7.43 -9.26 -1.75
N ILE A 255 -6.77 -8.86 -2.85
CA ILE A 255 -6.89 -9.53 -4.15
C ILE A 255 -6.44 -10.99 -4.04
N ARG A 256 -5.29 -11.25 -3.40
CA ARG A 256 -4.74 -12.61 -3.22
C ARG A 256 -5.61 -13.47 -2.31
N LEU A 257 -6.33 -12.86 -1.37
CA LEU A 257 -7.34 -13.53 -0.53
C LEU A 257 -8.70 -13.67 -1.23
N GLY A 258 -8.79 -13.31 -2.52
CA GLY A 258 -10.00 -13.52 -3.33
C GLY A 258 -11.13 -12.53 -3.03
N ARG A 259 -10.87 -11.41 -2.35
CA ARG A 259 -11.91 -10.41 -2.01
C ARG A 259 -12.34 -9.53 -3.18
N THR A 260 -11.69 -9.68 -4.32
CA THR A 260 -12.05 -9.05 -5.60
C THR A 260 -12.35 -10.11 -6.66
N TYR A 261 -13.02 -9.69 -7.73
CA TYR A 261 -13.17 -10.47 -8.96
C TYR A 261 -12.88 -9.57 -10.15
N GLY A 262 -11.83 -9.91 -10.92
CA GLY A 262 -11.22 -8.96 -11.83
C GLY A 262 -10.79 -7.70 -11.08
N ASN A 263 -11.28 -6.54 -11.51
CA ASN A 263 -11.09 -5.24 -10.84
C ASN A 263 -12.31 -4.80 -10.01
N ALA A 264 -13.31 -5.68 -9.80
CA ALA A 264 -14.51 -5.37 -9.04
C ALA A 264 -14.36 -5.74 -7.55
N MET A 265 -14.74 -4.79 -6.68
CA MET A 265 -14.91 -5.03 -5.24
C MET A 265 -16.24 -5.76 -5.02
N ILE A 266 -16.18 -7.07 -4.82
CA ILE A 266 -17.35 -7.95 -4.74
C ILE A 266 -17.77 -8.28 -3.30
N GLU A 267 -16.95 -7.95 -2.30
CA GLU A 267 -17.27 -8.09 -0.87
C GLU A 267 -18.07 -6.88 -0.35
N VAL A 268 -19.18 -6.57 -1.03
CA VAL A 268 -20.04 -5.43 -0.66
C VAL A 268 -21.04 -5.85 0.42
N SER A 269 -21.05 -5.13 1.53
CA SER A 269 -22.10 -5.27 2.55
C SER A 269 -23.37 -4.52 2.12
N ALA A 270 -24.44 -5.25 1.78
CA ALA A 270 -25.70 -4.69 1.30
C ALA A 270 -26.60 -4.14 2.43
N VAL A 271 -26.08 -3.19 3.22
CA VAL A 271 -26.79 -2.60 4.38
C VAL A 271 -27.81 -1.52 4.02
N ASN A 272 -27.93 -1.16 2.73
CA ASN A 272 -28.92 -0.21 2.24
C ASN A 272 -29.25 -0.46 0.76
N GLU A 273 -30.36 0.11 0.28
CA GLU A 273 -30.86 -0.14 -1.08
C GLU A 273 -29.88 0.33 -2.18
N LYS A 274 -29.04 1.32 -1.92
CA LYS A 274 -27.97 1.72 -2.88
C LYS A 274 -26.96 0.58 -3.05
N LEU A 275 -26.52 -0.03 -1.95
CA LEU A 275 -25.56 -1.13 -1.96
C LEU A 275 -26.20 -2.43 -2.48
N ALA A 276 -27.47 -2.68 -2.16
CA ALA A 276 -28.25 -3.78 -2.74
C ALA A 276 -28.30 -3.69 -4.27
N ARG A 277 -28.68 -2.52 -4.83
CA ARG A 277 -28.68 -2.31 -6.29
C ARG A 277 -27.30 -2.47 -6.92
N ARG A 278 -26.25 -2.06 -6.21
CA ARG A 278 -24.87 -2.25 -6.67
C ARG A 278 -24.52 -3.73 -6.75
N ALA A 279 -24.83 -4.51 -5.71
CA ALA A 279 -24.61 -5.96 -5.69
C ALA A 279 -25.41 -6.66 -6.80
N THR A 280 -26.69 -6.31 -6.99
CA THR A 280 -27.52 -6.85 -8.07
C THR A 280 -26.90 -6.59 -9.45
N ARG A 281 -26.39 -5.37 -9.67
CA ARG A 281 -25.70 -5.04 -10.93
C ARG A 281 -24.45 -5.90 -11.12
N MET A 282 -23.61 -6.05 -10.08
CA MET A 282 -22.41 -6.89 -10.18
C MET A 282 -22.74 -8.33 -10.55
N VAL A 283 -23.73 -8.93 -9.89
CA VAL A 283 -24.15 -10.31 -10.21
C VAL A 283 -24.66 -10.39 -11.65
N GLY A 284 -25.45 -9.42 -12.10
CA GLY A 284 -25.91 -9.34 -13.50
C GLY A 284 -24.75 -9.19 -14.49
N ASP A 285 -23.78 -8.30 -14.21
CA ASP A 285 -22.61 -8.07 -15.06
C ASP A 285 -21.72 -9.32 -15.16
N ILE A 286 -21.61 -10.11 -14.09
CA ILE A 286 -20.79 -11.33 -14.05
C ILE A 286 -21.47 -12.51 -14.75
N THR A 287 -22.78 -12.69 -14.51
CA THR A 287 -23.52 -13.90 -14.93
C THR A 287 -24.35 -13.71 -16.20
N GLY A 288 -24.61 -12.47 -16.61
CA GLY A 288 -25.58 -12.14 -17.65
C GLY A 288 -27.05 -12.22 -17.20
N ALA A 289 -27.32 -12.51 -15.93
CA ALA A 289 -28.68 -12.64 -15.41
C ALA A 289 -29.42 -11.29 -15.35
N GLY A 290 -30.73 -11.32 -15.59
CA GLY A 290 -31.60 -10.17 -15.38
C GLY A 290 -31.69 -9.76 -13.91
N ALA A 291 -32.01 -8.49 -13.64
CA ALA A 291 -32.00 -7.91 -12.29
C ALA A 291 -32.84 -8.68 -11.26
N ALA A 292 -34.00 -9.23 -11.65
CA ALA A 292 -34.86 -10.01 -10.75
C ALA A 292 -34.19 -11.32 -10.31
N ALA A 293 -33.59 -12.06 -11.25
CA ALA A 293 -32.88 -13.31 -10.95
C ALA A 293 -31.62 -13.04 -10.12
N ALA A 294 -30.84 -12.01 -10.47
CA ALA A 294 -29.66 -11.60 -9.72
C ALA A 294 -30.01 -11.20 -8.27
N ARG A 295 -31.11 -10.46 -8.07
CA ARG A 295 -31.56 -10.08 -6.73
C ARG A 295 -32.07 -11.28 -5.93
N GLY A 296 -32.88 -12.16 -6.54
CA GLY A 296 -33.35 -13.37 -5.86
C GLY A 296 -32.21 -14.27 -5.41
N ALA A 297 -31.17 -14.43 -6.23
CA ALA A 297 -29.97 -15.18 -5.86
C ALA A 297 -29.19 -14.50 -4.71
N LEU A 298 -29.06 -13.17 -4.73
CA LEU A 298 -28.43 -12.41 -3.63
C LEU A 298 -29.19 -12.58 -2.32
N GLU A 299 -30.52 -12.46 -2.34
CA GLU A 299 -31.35 -12.63 -1.14
C GLU A 299 -31.22 -14.05 -0.56
N ALA A 300 -31.20 -15.07 -1.43
CA ALA A 300 -30.96 -16.47 -1.01
C ALA A 300 -29.51 -16.75 -0.55
N ALA A 301 -28.56 -15.91 -0.96
CA ALA A 301 -27.14 -16.02 -0.63
C ALA A 301 -26.73 -15.15 0.59
N ASP A 302 -27.69 -14.61 1.35
CA ASP A 302 -27.44 -13.64 2.42
C ASP A 302 -26.61 -12.43 1.95
N TRP A 303 -26.94 -11.94 0.75
CA TRP A 303 -26.27 -10.86 0.03
C TRP A 303 -24.80 -11.10 -0.35
N ASN A 304 -24.33 -12.35 -0.28
CA ASN A 304 -22.99 -12.69 -0.73
C ASN A 304 -22.92 -12.81 -2.26
N VAL A 305 -22.21 -11.88 -2.90
CA VAL A 305 -22.07 -11.82 -4.37
C VAL A 305 -21.45 -13.09 -4.94
N LYS A 306 -20.41 -13.65 -4.31
CA LYS A 306 -19.72 -14.85 -4.81
C LYS A 306 -20.64 -16.06 -4.84
N VAL A 307 -21.39 -16.25 -3.74
CA VAL A 307 -22.35 -17.34 -3.60
C VAL A 307 -23.47 -17.16 -4.60
N ALA A 308 -24.04 -15.96 -4.74
CA ALA A 308 -25.10 -15.67 -5.71
C ALA A 308 -24.67 -15.94 -7.17
N VAL A 309 -23.45 -15.56 -7.54
CA VAL A 309 -22.88 -15.87 -8.87
C VAL A 309 -22.82 -17.38 -9.10
N LEU A 310 -22.27 -18.13 -8.14
CA LEU A 310 -22.15 -19.58 -8.26
C LEU A 310 -23.50 -20.29 -8.28
N MET A 311 -24.49 -19.81 -7.51
CA MET A 311 -25.85 -20.34 -7.54
C MET A 311 -26.46 -20.24 -8.95
N ILE A 312 -26.30 -19.09 -9.61
CA ILE A 312 -26.83 -18.85 -10.97
C ILE A 312 -26.08 -19.70 -12.00
N GLU A 313 -24.75 -19.70 -11.98
CA GLU A 313 -23.95 -20.34 -13.03
C GLU A 313 -23.87 -21.86 -12.92
N ARG A 314 -24.07 -22.41 -11.72
CA ARG A 314 -23.93 -23.84 -11.43
C ARG A 314 -25.24 -24.53 -11.07
N ASP A 315 -26.35 -23.81 -11.07
CA ASP A 315 -27.65 -24.31 -10.63
C ASP A 315 -27.57 -24.97 -9.24
N LEU A 316 -26.89 -24.28 -8.32
CA LEU A 316 -26.65 -24.74 -6.95
C LEU A 316 -27.54 -24.00 -5.96
N GLY A 317 -27.93 -24.70 -4.90
CA GLY A 317 -28.39 -24.05 -3.68
C GLY A 317 -27.25 -23.30 -2.95
N PRO A 318 -27.59 -22.39 -2.01
CA PRO A 318 -26.61 -21.54 -1.32
C PRO A 318 -25.52 -22.34 -0.59
N ASP A 319 -25.87 -23.46 0.05
CA ASP A 319 -24.89 -24.28 0.77
C ASP A 319 -23.93 -25.00 -0.18
N GLY A 320 -24.42 -25.46 -1.33
CA GLY A 320 -23.59 -26.05 -2.38
C GLY A 320 -22.61 -25.03 -2.98
N ALA A 321 -23.09 -23.81 -3.24
CA ALA A 321 -22.26 -22.71 -3.73
C ALA A 321 -21.19 -22.30 -2.70
N ARG A 322 -21.53 -22.21 -1.40
CA ARG A 322 -20.56 -21.96 -0.31
C ARG A 322 -19.52 -23.07 -0.21
N ALA A 323 -19.93 -24.33 -0.29
CA ALA A 323 -19.02 -25.47 -0.25
C ALA A 323 -18.04 -25.45 -1.44
N LEU A 324 -18.53 -25.17 -2.66
CA LEU A 324 -17.71 -25.03 -3.86
C LEU A 324 -16.72 -23.88 -3.73
N LEU A 325 -17.18 -22.73 -3.22
CA LEU A 325 -16.34 -21.55 -3.01
C LEU A 325 -15.20 -21.85 -2.01
N LYS A 326 -15.54 -22.46 -0.87
CA LYS A 326 -14.58 -22.84 0.18
C LYS A 326 -13.57 -23.87 -0.33
N ALA A 327 -14.01 -24.86 -1.10
CA ALA A 327 -13.12 -25.86 -1.72
C ALA A 327 -12.11 -25.24 -2.70
N ASN A 328 -12.36 -24.02 -3.17
CA ASN A 328 -11.51 -23.27 -4.08
C ASN A 328 -10.87 -22.03 -3.43
N GLY A 329 -10.68 -22.06 -2.11
CA GLY A 329 -9.96 -21.03 -1.36
C GLY A 329 -10.65 -19.67 -1.35
N ASP A 330 -11.99 -19.67 -1.37
CA ASP A 330 -12.84 -18.47 -1.38
C ASP A 330 -12.63 -17.52 -2.56
N ARG A 331 -12.03 -18.03 -3.64
CA ARG A 331 -11.79 -17.31 -4.89
C ARG A 331 -12.88 -17.64 -5.92
N LEU A 332 -13.66 -16.63 -6.28
CA LEU A 332 -14.79 -16.77 -7.20
C LEU A 332 -14.36 -17.38 -8.54
N GLU A 333 -13.32 -16.85 -9.18
CA GLU A 333 -12.88 -17.35 -10.49
C GLU A 333 -12.37 -18.80 -10.45
N ALA A 334 -11.73 -19.21 -9.35
CA ALA A 334 -11.31 -20.59 -9.18
C ALA A 334 -12.52 -21.53 -9.07
N ALA A 335 -13.52 -21.15 -8.25
CA ALA A 335 -14.77 -21.89 -8.11
C ALA A 335 -15.58 -21.97 -9.43
N ARG A 336 -15.58 -20.89 -10.23
CA ARG A 336 -16.23 -20.86 -11.56
C ARG A 336 -15.54 -21.74 -12.60
N ARG A 337 -14.24 -22.04 -12.43
CA ARG A 337 -13.51 -22.96 -13.31
C ARG A 337 -13.56 -24.41 -12.83
N ALA A 338 -13.66 -24.63 -11.52
CA ALA A 338 -13.91 -25.94 -10.93
C ALA A 338 -15.28 -26.44 -11.39
N GLY A 339 -15.31 -27.39 -12.33
CA GLY A 339 -16.55 -27.91 -12.95
C GLY A 339 -16.65 -27.72 -14.47
N GLY A 340 -15.64 -27.13 -15.13
CA GLY A 340 -15.50 -27.15 -16.59
C GLY A 340 -14.84 -28.43 -17.12
N ALA A 341 -15.40 -29.59 -16.78
CA ALA A 341 -15.11 -30.87 -17.43
C ALA A 341 -16.35 -31.75 -17.30
N ALA A 342 -17.31 -31.52 -18.19
CA ALA A 342 -18.39 -32.42 -18.53
C ALA A 342 -18.65 -32.28 -20.03
#